data_AF-A0A955XYB8-F1
#
_entry.id   AF-A0A955XYB8-F1
#
_cell.length_a   1.000
_cell.length_b   1.000
_cell.length_c   1.000
_cell.angle_alpha   90.00
_cell.angle_beta   90.00
_cell.angle_gamma   90.00
#
_symmetry.space_group_name_H-M   'P 1'
#
loop_
_entity.id
_entity.type
_entity.pdbx_description
1 polymer ?
#
loop_
_entity_poly.entity_id
_entity_poly.type
_entity_poly.pdbx_seq_one_letter_code
_entity_poly.pdbx_strand_id
1 'polypeptide(L)'
;LPYEMHIQPVEPNGLPLDFKGLKASALPMRHSVPVNGWRFERNGKVLAISGDTKACDELVALSQGADLLLTECSYPDPIAEVPHISRKELLTLSERMTAGRILVVHSNREFDTAPFEQPEDGDVVEV
;
A
#
# COMPACT_ATOMS: atom_id res chain seq x y z
N LEU A 1 -9.91 -11.31 -26.33
CA LEU A 1 -10.90 -10.42 -25.67
C LEU A 1 -11.30 -9.35 -26.69
N PRO A 2 -12.54 -8.83 -26.70
CA PRO A 2 -12.99 -7.88 -27.73
C PRO A 2 -12.45 -6.45 -27.52
N TYR A 3 -11.19 -6.31 -27.10
CA TYR A 3 -10.52 -5.03 -26.88
C TYR A 3 -9.00 -5.18 -27.01
N GLU A 4 -8.34 -4.07 -27.34
CA GLU A 4 -6.88 -3.97 -27.36
C GLU A 4 -6.34 -4.04 -25.91
N MET A 5 -5.27 -4.80 -25.71
CA MET A 5 -4.64 -5.00 -24.42
C MET A 5 -3.17 -4.59 -24.51
N HIS A 6 -2.77 -3.66 -23.65
CA HIS A 6 -1.38 -3.28 -23.47
C HIS A 6 -0.89 -3.86 -22.16
N ILE A 7 0.16 -4.68 -22.22
CA ILE A 7 0.84 -5.22 -21.03
C ILE A 7 2.20 -4.55 -20.97
N GLN A 8 2.46 -3.88 -19.84
CA GLN A 8 3.75 -3.27 -19.57
C GLN A 8 4.27 -3.79 -18.23
N PRO A 9 5.34 -4.60 -18.22
CA PRO A 9 6.05 -4.91 -16.99
C PRO A 9 6.59 -3.64 -16.35
N VAL A 10 6.48 -3.55 -15.02
CA VAL A 10 6.97 -2.39 -14.26
C VAL A 10 7.95 -2.87 -13.22
N GLU A 11 9.19 -2.43 -13.38
CA GLU A 11 10.23 -2.63 -12.38
C GLU A 11 10.04 -1.62 -11.24
N PRO A 12 10.11 -2.05 -9.97
CA PRO A 12 10.11 -1.14 -8.84
C PRO A 12 11.32 -0.20 -8.90
N ASN A 13 11.14 1.04 -8.46
CA ASN A 13 12.11 2.14 -8.61
C ASN A 13 12.40 2.53 -10.08
N GLY A 14 11.61 2.06 -11.05
CA GLY A 14 11.68 2.48 -12.44
C GLY A 14 11.13 3.90 -12.67
N LEU A 15 11.18 4.34 -13.93
CA LEU A 15 10.55 5.60 -14.33
C LEU A 15 9.03 5.53 -14.11
N PRO A 16 8.39 6.59 -13.58
CA PRO A 16 6.94 6.64 -13.47
C PRO A 16 6.26 6.50 -14.84
N LEU A 17 5.17 5.75 -14.86
CA LEU A 17 4.26 5.66 -16.02
C LEU A 17 3.30 6.84 -16.01
N ASP A 18 2.88 7.30 -17.19
CA ASP A 18 1.81 8.28 -17.33
C ASP A 18 0.65 7.68 -18.13
N PHE A 19 -0.52 7.63 -17.49
CA PHE A 19 -1.76 7.20 -18.11
C PHE A 19 -2.74 8.38 -18.19
N LYS A 20 -2.56 9.24 -19.20
CA LYS A 20 -3.41 10.42 -19.44
C LYS A 20 -3.47 11.36 -18.22
N GLY A 21 -2.30 11.64 -17.64
CA GLY A 21 -2.13 12.51 -16.48
C GLY A 21 -2.32 11.82 -15.12
N LEU A 22 -2.57 10.51 -15.09
CA LEU A 22 -2.41 9.68 -13.90
C LEU A 22 -0.99 9.12 -13.90
N LYS A 23 -0.13 9.63 -13.02
CA LYS A 23 1.23 9.11 -12.88
C LYS A 23 1.22 7.90 -11.94
N ALA A 24 1.89 6.82 -12.33
CA ALA A 24 2.04 5.63 -11.49
C ALA A 24 3.52 5.31 -11.30
N SER A 25 3.95 5.12 -10.05
CA SER A 25 5.30 4.64 -9.72
C SER A 25 5.22 3.47 -8.74
N ALA A 26 6.30 2.68 -8.67
CA ALA A 26 6.36 1.49 -7.85
C ALA A 26 7.60 1.49 -6.96
N LEU A 27 7.46 0.99 -5.73
CA LEU A 27 8.54 0.64 -4.81
C LEU A 27 8.48 -0.87 -4.53
N PRO A 28 9.62 -1.52 -4.29
CA PRO A 28 9.63 -2.96 -4.02
C PRO A 28 9.09 -3.22 -2.61
N MET A 29 8.15 -4.14 -2.50
CA MET A 29 7.68 -4.65 -1.21
C MET A 29 8.39 -5.96 -0.83
N ARG A 30 8.22 -6.40 0.41
CA ARG A 30 8.87 -7.59 0.95
C ARG A 30 7.86 -8.72 1.13
N HIS A 31 7.75 -9.57 0.13
CA HIS A 31 6.82 -10.70 0.19
C HIS A 31 7.49 -12.00 -0.31
N SER A 32 6.78 -13.13 -0.22
CA SER A 32 7.27 -14.44 -0.67
C SER A 32 7.52 -14.51 -2.19
N VAL A 33 6.89 -13.61 -2.93
CA VAL A 33 7.07 -13.39 -4.37
C VAL A 33 7.31 -11.88 -4.62
N PRO A 34 7.82 -11.49 -5.81
CA PRO A 34 7.94 -10.07 -6.15
C PRO A 34 6.60 -9.35 -6.06
N VAL A 35 6.54 -8.29 -5.25
CA VAL A 35 5.37 -7.42 -5.09
C VAL A 35 5.81 -5.97 -5.21
N ASN A 36 5.00 -5.18 -5.91
CA ASN A 36 5.17 -3.73 -6.02
C ASN A 36 4.15 -3.03 -5.13
N GLY A 37 4.63 -2.13 -4.28
CA GLY A 37 3.81 -1.10 -3.67
C GLY A 37 3.69 0.06 -4.66
N TRP A 38 2.49 0.56 -4.86
CA TRP A 38 2.18 1.53 -5.90
C TRP A 38 1.90 2.91 -5.35
N ARG A 39 2.30 3.93 -6.09
CA ARG A 39 1.86 5.31 -5.90
C ARG A 39 1.18 5.80 -7.16
N PHE A 40 0.03 6.45 -6.97
CA PHE A 40 -0.77 7.06 -8.02
C PHE A 40 -0.91 8.55 -7.72
N GLU A 41 -0.50 9.39 -8.67
CA GLU A 41 -0.57 10.85 -8.53
C GLU A 41 -1.42 11.46 -9.65
N ARG A 42 -2.37 12.32 -9.27
CA ARG A 42 -3.15 13.12 -10.21
C ARG A 42 -3.63 14.40 -9.55
N ASN A 43 -3.55 15.53 -10.27
CA ASN A 43 -4.01 16.84 -9.78
C ASN A 43 -3.45 17.23 -8.39
N GLY A 44 -2.20 16.84 -8.09
CA GLY A 44 -1.56 17.10 -6.80
C GLY A 44 -2.02 16.19 -5.65
N LYS A 45 -2.88 15.20 -5.92
CA LYS A 45 -3.30 14.17 -4.97
C LYS A 45 -2.50 12.90 -5.15
N VAL A 46 -2.21 12.21 -4.05
CA VAL A 46 -1.38 11.01 -4.00
C VAL A 46 -2.06 9.89 -3.23
N LEU A 47 -2.33 8.78 -3.92
CA LEU A 47 -2.75 7.51 -3.35
C LEU A 47 -1.57 6.53 -3.35
N ALA A 48 -1.24 5.96 -2.20
CA ALA A 48 -0.29 4.88 -2.05
C ALA A 48 -1.01 3.56 -1.71
N ILE A 49 -0.58 2.44 -2.29
CA ILE A 49 -1.13 1.10 -2.05
C ILE A 49 0.01 0.12 -1.83
N SER A 50 0.08 -0.55 -0.67
CA SER A 50 1.21 -1.44 -0.36
C SER A 50 1.22 -2.71 -1.22
N GLY A 51 0.06 -3.31 -1.48
CA GLY A 51 0.00 -4.74 -1.78
C GLY A 51 0.42 -5.57 -0.55
N ASP A 52 0.78 -6.83 -0.75
CA ASP A 52 1.20 -7.71 0.34
C ASP A 52 2.69 -7.49 0.67
N THR A 53 3.01 -7.32 1.95
CA THR A 53 4.36 -7.04 2.43
C THR A 53 4.55 -7.36 3.91
N LYS A 54 5.77 -7.80 4.27
CA LYS A 54 6.33 -7.66 5.61
C LYS A 54 6.58 -6.19 5.93
N ALA A 55 6.74 -5.89 7.22
CA ALA A 55 7.24 -4.60 7.68
C ALA A 55 8.59 -4.27 7.00
N CYS A 56 8.68 -3.10 6.36
CA CYS A 56 9.88 -2.66 5.64
C CYS A 56 9.99 -1.14 5.55
N ASP A 57 11.20 -0.64 5.31
CA ASP A 57 11.45 0.80 5.14
C ASP A 57 10.86 1.33 3.82
N GLU A 58 10.73 0.47 2.81
CA GLU A 58 10.11 0.82 1.53
C GLU A 58 8.63 1.16 1.69
N LEU A 59 7.90 0.52 2.62
CA LEU A 59 6.53 0.88 2.97
C LEU A 59 6.45 2.26 3.63
N VAL A 60 7.43 2.59 4.49
CA VAL A 60 7.55 3.93 5.06
C VAL A 60 7.82 4.96 3.96
N ALA A 61 8.71 4.66 3.00
CA ALA A 61 8.96 5.51 1.85
C ALA A 61 7.71 5.66 0.95
N LEU A 62 6.94 4.58 0.77
CA LEU A 62 5.69 4.58 0.02
C LEU A 62 4.64 5.52 0.64
N SER A 63 4.65 5.69 1.96
CA SER A 63 3.73 6.58 2.67
C SER A 63 4.07 8.08 2.54
N GLN A 64 5.31 8.43 2.17
CA GLN A 64 5.80 9.81 2.32
C GLN A 64 5.00 10.79 1.46
N GLY A 65 4.41 11.78 2.13
CA GLY A 65 3.55 12.80 1.51
C GLY A 65 2.33 12.26 0.75
N ALA A 66 1.90 11.02 0.98
CA ALA A 66 0.67 10.51 0.39
C ALA A 66 -0.55 11.15 1.08
N ASP A 67 -1.59 11.53 0.33
CA ASP A 67 -2.86 11.94 0.94
C ASP A 67 -3.53 10.73 1.62
N LEU A 68 -3.44 9.57 0.98
CA LEU A 68 -3.97 8.30 1.47
C LEU A 68 -2.98 7.15 1.25
N LEU A 69 -2.72 6.37 2.30
CA LEU A 69 -2.07 5.07 2.22
C LEU A 69 -3.09 3.96 2.48
N LEU A 70 -3.25 3.05 1.52
CA LEU A 70 -3.96 1.78 1.68
C LEU A 70 -2.93 0.67 1.91
N THR A 71 -2.88 0.11 3.11
CA THR A 71 -1.85 -0.88 3.50
C THR A 71 -2.46 -2.17 4.02
N GLU A 72 -1.77 -3.30 3.81
CA GLU A 72 -2.17 -4.55 4.47
C GLU A 72 -1.99 -4.47 6.00
N CYS A 73 -2.75 -5.28 6.75
CA CYS A 73 -2.57 -5.54 8.18
C CYS A 73 -3.25 -6.86 8.55
N SER A 74 -2.49 -7.95 8.51
CA SER A 74 -3.05 -9.31 8.49
C SER A 74 -3.20 -9.94 9.88
N TYR A 75 -2.40 -9.53 10.87
CA TYR A 75 -2.32 -10.16 12.20
C TYR A 75 -2.20 -9.14 13.33
N PRO A 76 -2.59 -9.45 14.58
CA PRO A 76 -2.40 -8.53 15.70
C PRO A 76 -0.91 -8.40 16.11
N ASP A 77 -0.19 -9.52 16.14
CA ASP A 77 1.20 -9.63 16.55
C ASP A 77 2.07 -10.25 15.44
N PRO A 78 3.40 -10.00 15.45
CA PRO A 78 4.30 -10.53 14.44
C PRO A 78 4.33 -12.06 14.46
N ILE A 79 4.29 -12.67 13.27
CA ILE A 79 4.43 -14.12 13.11
C ILE A 79 5.70 -14.40 12.31
N ALA A 80 6.62 -15.15 12.90
CA ALA A 80 7.88 -15.52 12.26
C ALA A 80 7.63 -16.20 10.91
N GLU A 81 8.45 -15.82 9.92
CA GLU A 81 8.41 -16.32 8.53
C GLU A 81 7.13 -16.06 7.72
N VAL A 82 6.09 -15.47 8.32
CA VAL A 82 4.89 -15.07 7.57
C VAL A 82 5.17 -13.76 6.82
N PRO A 83 4.90 -13.68 5.50
CA PRO A 83 5.27 -12.54 4.68
C PRO A 83 4.24 -11.39 4.70
N HIS A 84 3.69 -11.08 5.88
CA HIS A 84 2.63 -10.09 6.07
C HIS A 84 2.92 -9.23 7.30
N ILE A 85 2.30 -8.06 7.37
CA ILE A 85 2.49 -7.12 8.47
C ILE A 85 1.49 -7.39 9.59
N SER A 86 1.99 -7.32 10.83
CA SER A 86 1.13 -7.28 12.00
C SER A 86 0.76 -5.85 12.40
N ARG A 87 -0.32 -5.68 13.16
CA ARG A 87 -0.71 -4.39 13.74
C ARG A 87 0.41 -3.77 14.57
N LYS A 88 1.09 -4.58 15.38
CA LYS A 88 2.21 -4.10 16.22
C LYS A 88 3.34 -3.53 15.38
N GLU A 89 3.70 -4.20 14.29
CA GLU A 89 4.71 -3.68 13.35
C GLU A 89 4.22 -2.44 12.61
N LEU A 90 2.97 -2.43 12.14
CA LEU A 90 2.40 -1.29 11.44
C LEU A 90 2.34 -0.05 12.34
N LEU A 91 1.99 -0.21 13.62
CA LEU A 91 2.07 0.86 14.62
C LEU A 91 3.49 1.44 14.71
N THR A 92 4.50 0.59 14.85
CA THR A 92 5.90 1.03 14.90
C THR A 92 6.33 1.74 13.60
N LEU A 93 5.98 1.21 12.43
CA LEU A 93 6.32 1.87 11.16
C LEU A 93 5.58 3.21 11.01
N SER A 94 4.33 3.30 11.46
CA SER A 94 3.50 4.49 11.32
C SER A 94 4.08 5.72 12.01
N GLU A 95 4.92 5.55 13.04
CA GLU A 95 5.66 6.64 13.69
C GLU A 95 6.59 7.41 12.72
N ARG A 96 6.97 6.76 11.61
CA ARG A 96 7.84 7.33 10.57
C ARG A 96 7.09 7.63 9.26
N MET A 97 5.81 7.26 9.19
CA MET A 97 4.97 7.52 8.02
C MET A 97 4.42 8.94 8.08
N THR A 98 4.18 9.54 6.92
CA THR A 98 3.61 10.90 6.84
C THR A 98 2.40 10.95 5.92
N ALA A 99 1.75 9.81 5.68
CA ALA A 99 0.50 9.79 4.93
C ALA A 99 -0.59 10.55 5.70
N GLY A 100 -1.42 11.33 5.01
CA GLY A 100 -2.51 12.08 5.64
C GLY A 100 -3.53 11.18 6.31
N ARG A 101 -3.83 10.04 5.67
CA ARG A 101 -4.68 8.96 6.19
C ARG A 101 -4.05 7.60 5.93
N ILE A 102 -4.28 6.65 6.83
CA ILE A 102 -3.85 5.26 6.69
C ILE A 102 -5.08 4.38 6.84
N LEU A 103 -5.40 3.66 5.77
CA LEU A 103 -6.47 2.67 5.72
C LEU A 103 -5.87 1.27 5.68
N VAL A 104 -6.38 0.38 6.50
CA VAL A 104 -5.96 -1.02 6.56
C VAL A 104 -6.91 -1.92 5.78
N VAL A 105 -6.34 -2.72 4.89
CA VAL A 105 -7.04 -3.78 4.15
C VAL A 105 -6.32 -5.10 4.36
N HIS A 106 -6.78 -6.17 3.71
CA HIS A 106 -6.15 -7.49 3.80
C HIS A 106 -6.00 -7.95 5.27
N SER A 107 -7.04 -7.70 6.07
CA SER A 107 -7.11 -8.07 7.48
C SER A 107 -8.12 -9.21 7.65
N ASN A 108 -7.82 -10.14 8.56
CA ASN A 108 -8.78 -11.19 8.94
C ASN A 108 -9.94 -10.65 9.81
N ARG A 109 -9.93 -9.36 10.19
CA ARG A 109 -10.95 -8.68 11.03
C ARG A 109 -11.16 -9.29 12.41
N GLU A 110 -10.23 -10.13 12.89
CA GLU A 110 -10.32 -10.76 14.21
C GLU A 110 -9.75 -9.89 15.34
N PHE A 111 -9.20 -8.72 15.00
CA PHE A 111 -8.58 -7.80 15.94
C PHE A 111 -8.83 -6.34 15.55
N ASP A 112 -8.78 -5.47 16.55
CA ASP A 112 -8.91 -4.02 16.37
C ASP A 112 -7.68 -3.44 15.67
N THR A 113 -7.88 -2.71 14.58
CA THR A 113 -6.82 -2.07 13.81
C THR A 113 -6.61 -0.60 14.14
N ALA A 114 -7.30 -0.05 15.14
CA ALA A 114 -7.11 1.34 15.56
C ALA A 114 -5.62 1.64 15.85
N PRO A 115 -5.13 2.87 15.56
CA PRO A 115 -5.91 4.04 15.14
C PRO A 115 -6.16 4.11 13.62
N PHE A 116 -5.79 3.09 12.86
CA PHE A 116 -5.96 3.08 11.41
C PHE A 116 -7.43 2.89 11.04
N GLU A 117 -7.87 3.59 9.98
CA GLU A 117 -9.22 3.43 9.44
C GLU A 117 -9.33 2.05 8.75
N GLN A 118 -10.47 1.39 8.84
CA GLN A 118 -10.68 0.08 8.21
C GLN A 118 -11.92 0.11 7.32
N PRO A 119 -11.78 0.24 5.99
CA PRO A 119 -12.91 0.23 5.08
C PRO A 119 -13.58 -1.14 5.02
N GLU A 120 -14.84 -1.17 4.60
CA GLU A 120 -15.61 -2.36 4.27
C GLU A 120 -15.63 -2.62 2.75
N ASP A 121 -16.00 -3.85 2.39
CA ASP A 121 -16.11 -4.25 1.00
C ASP A 121 -17.20 -3.41 0.31
N GLY A 122 -16.80 -2.70 -0.74
CA GLY A 122 -17.68 -1.80 -1.50
C GLY A 122 -17.64 -0.34 -1.06
N ASP A 123 -16.86 0.01 -0.04
CA ASP A 123 -16.66 1.40 0.35
C ASP A 123 -16.02 2.23 -0.76
N VAL A 124 -16.46 3.48 -0.84
CA VAL A 124 -15.87 4.51 -1.69
C VAL A 124 -15.10 5.48 -0.81
N VAL A 125 -13.79 5.58 -1.04
CA VAL A 125 -12.89 6.42 -0.25
C VAL A 125 -12.41 7.59 -1.10
N GLU A 126 -12.56 8.81 -0.57
CA GLU A 126 -12.04 10.03 -1.17
C GLU A 126 -10.57 10.27 -0.80
N VAL A 127 -9.80 10.81 -1.75
CA VAL A 127 -8.36 11.16 -1.64
C VAL A 127 -8.15 12.65 -1.86
#